data_AF-A0A1J7H6P9-F1
#
_entry.id   AF-A0A1J7H6P9-F1
#
_cell.length_a   1.000
_cell.length_b   1.000
_cell.length_c   1.000
_cell.angle_alpha   90.00
_cell.angle_beta   90.00
_cell.angle_gamma   90.00
#
_symmetry.space_group_name_H-M   'P 1'
#
loop_
_entity.id
_entity.type
_entity.pdbx_description
1 polymer ?
#
loop_
_entity_poly.entity_id
_entity_poly.type
_entity_poly.pdbx_seq_one_letter_code
_entity_poly.pdbx_strand_id
1 'polypeptide(L)'
;MFRCVNLEAVSTKKTTLRNYDENLMDAQFGDDLKRKSRTQEDREKENENEAMITFSLGFPIDALGEEEIKAEVIKELGGKEQNDYIIVRNHIFSLWRENVNIWLTKAHIRESVSSDCEHLINSAYDFLFYNGYINFGVASSFNSHIRETIFEGGVIVTGAGLAGLAAARQLMSFGYKVAVLEGNDPCLPKSQPCNRMTRAALLLLTQHQ
;
A
#
# COMPACT_ATOMS: atom_id res chain seq x y z
N MET A 1 24.68 11.27 -3.43
CA MET A 1 25.25 10.30 -2.46
C MET A 1 24.15 9.93 -1.47
N PHE A 2 23.19 9.13 -1.93
CA PHE A 2 22.02 8.71 -1.16
C PHE A 2 22.39 7.45 -0.37
N ARG A 3 22.26 7.48 0.95
CA ARG A 3 22.74 6.39 1.82
C ARG A 3 21.70 5.27 1.97
N CYS A 4 20.45 5.56 1.60
CA CYS A 4 19.31 4.72 1.94
C CYS A 4 18.91 3.68 0.89
N VAL A 5 19.20 3.86 -0.40
CA VAL A 5 18.82 2.84 -1.41
C VAL A 5 19.95 1.83 -1.55
N ASN A 6 19.65 0.56 -1.29
CA ASN A 6 20.66 -0.46 -1.06
C ASN A 6 21.49 -0.73 -2.33
N LEU A 7 22.81 -0.89 -2.18
CA LEU A 7 23.72 -1.18 -3.30
C LEU A 7 23.64 -2.63 -3.80
N GLU A 8 23.06 -3.54 -3.02
CA GLU A 8 23.18 -4.99 -3.26
C GLU A 8 21.86 -5.78 -3.39
N ALA A 9 20.70 -5.13 -3.32
CA ALA A 9 19.40 -5.81 -3.35
C ALA A 9 18.97 -6.20 -4.78
N VAL A 10 19.48 -7.31 -5.27
CA VAL A 10 19.05 -7.97 -6.51
C VAL A 10 17.71 -8.69 -6.27
N SER A 11 16.69 -8.27 -7.02
CA SER A 11 15.36 -8.88 -7.16
C SER A 11 15.42 -10.41 -7.27
N THR A 12 14.88 -11.12 -6.27
CA THR A 12 14.57 -12.55 -6.40
C THR A 12 13.07 -12.72 -6.60
N LYS A 13 12.62 -12.71 -7.86
CA LYS A 13 11.27 -13.22 -8.19
C LYS A 13 11.33 -14.75 -8.16
N LYS A 14 10.76 -15.38 -7.14
CA LYS A 14 10.44 -16.83 -7.15
C LYS A 14 8.96 -16.99 -7.53
N THR A 15 8.73 -17.36 -8.79
CA THR A 15 7.45 -17.91 -9.24
C THR A 15 7.56 -19.43 -9.27
N THR A 16 6.68 -20.10 -8.55
CA THR A 16 6.52 -21.54 -8.48
C THR A 16 6.04 -22.10 -9.82
N LEU A 17 6.81 -22.99 -10.46
CA LEU A 17 6.31 -23.91 -11.49
C LEU A 17 7.03 -25.27 -11.35
N ARG A 18 6.24 -26.34 -11.47
CA ARG A 18 6.56 -27.74 -11.18
C ARG A 18 7.38 -28.39 -12.30
N ASN A 19 8.22 -29.36 -11.88
CA ASN A 19 8.81 -30.51 -12.60
C ASN A 19 9.56 -30.28 -13.92
N TYR A 20 10.86 -30.62 -13.87
CA TYR A 20 11.79 -30.77 -14.99
C TYR A 20 11.67 -32.16 -15.65
N ASP A 21 11.86 -32.20 -16.98
CA ASP A 21 12.28 -33.39 -17.75
C ASP A 21 13.55 -32.99 -18.52
N GLU A 22 14.62 -33.77 -18.33
CA GLU A 22 16.02 -33.29 -18.44
C GLU A 22 16.74 -33.74 -19.71
N ASN A 23 16.03 -34.22 -20.74
CA ASN A 23 16.66 -34.85 -21.91
C ASN A 23 16.09 -34.41 -23.27
N LEU A 24 16.04 -33.11 -23.57
CA LEU A 24 15.78 -32.67 -24.95
C LEU A 24 16.61 -31.46 -25.39
N MET A 25 17.83 -31.79 -25.81
CA MET A 25 18.61 -31.20 -26.92
C MET A 25 19.30 -29.85 -26.74
N ASP A 26 20.62 -29.99 -26.61
CA ASP A 26 21.70 -29.16 -27.16
C ASP A 26 21.33 -28.34 -28.42
N ALA A 27 21.54 -27.03 -28.35
CA ALA A 27 22.53 -26.31 -29.15
C ALA A 27 22.27 -24.80 -29.08
N GLN A 28 23.36 -24.04 -28.90
CA GLN A 28 23.46 -22.59 -29.11
C GLN A 28 22.73 -21.72 -28.08
N PHE A 29 23.44 -21.33 -27.03
CA PHE A 29 23.62 -19.94 -26.57
C PHE A 29 24.38 -20.02 -25.25
N GLY A 30 25.70 -19.88 -25.33
CA GLY A 30 26.47 -19.49 -24.16
C GLY A 30 26.14 -18.03 -23.87
N ASP A 31 25.29 -17.78 -22.88
CA ASP A 31 25.27 -16.50 -22.21
C ASP A 31 25.22 -16.79 -20.71
N ASP A 32 26.42 -16.72 -20.12
CA ASP A 32 26.61 -16.71 -18.68
C ASP A 32 25.59 -15.77 -18.04
N LEU A 33 24.86 -16.28 -17.04
CA LEU A 33 24.06 -15.48 -16.13
C LEU A 33 25.00 -14.56 -15.34
N LYS A 34 25.45 -13.50 -15.99
CA LYS A 34 26.25 -12.42 -15.43
C LYS A 34 25.31 -11.61 -14.57
N ARG A 35 25.31 -11.95 -13.27
CA ARG A 35 24.90 -11.09 -12.15
C ARG A 35 25.26 -9.63 -12.48
N LYS A 36 24.31 -8.87 -13.02
CA LYS A 36 24.58 -7.50 -13.49
C LYS A 36 24.51 -6.58 -12.27
N SER A 37 25.68 -6.22 -11.75
CA SER A 37 25.84 -5.09 -10.83
C SER A 37 25.23 -3.86 -11.51
N ARG A 38 24.10 -3.34 -11.00
CA ARG A 38 23.44 -2.14 -11.53
C ARG A 38 24.40 -0.95 -11.53
N THR A 39 24.39 -0.17 -12.61
CA THR A 39 25.22 1.03 -12.75
C THR A 39 24.66 2.16 -11.90
N GLN A 40 25.48 3.13 -11.52
CA GLN A 40 25.05 4.37 -10.85
C GLN A 40 23.93 5.08 -11.63
N GLU A 41 24.06 5.15 -12.95
CA GLU A 41 23.07 5.77 -13.85
C GLU A 41 21.71 5.04 -13.84
N ASP A 42 21.71 3.72 -13.73
CA ASP A 42 20.48 2.93 -13.65
C ASP A 42 19.68 3.28 -12.38
N ARG A 43 20.37 3.58 -11.28
CA ARG A 43 19.76 3.95 -9.99
C ARG A 43 19.19 5.35 -9.99
N GLU A 44 19.89 6.28 -10.63
CA GLU A 44 19.41 7.66 -10.76
C GLU A 44 18.09 7.68 -11.55
N LYS A 45 18.00 6.89 -12.63
CA LYS A 45 16.76 6.67 -13.37
C LYS A 45 15.66 6.00 -12.53
N GLU A 46 16.01 5.01 -11.70
CA GLU A 46 15.06 4.40 -10.76
C GLU A 46 14.51 5.45 -9.78
N ASN A 47 15.37 6.24 -9.15
CA ASN A 47 14.96 7.29 -8.23
C ASN A 47 14.10 8.37 -8.90
N GLU A 48 14.42 8.75 -10.14
CA GLU A 48 13.61 9.67 -10.95
C GLU A 48 12.23 9.08 -11.23
N ASN A 49 12.14 7.81 -11.60
CA ASN A 49 10.86 7.14 -11.83
C ASN A 49 10.00 7.10 -10.54
N GLU A 50 10.61 6.78 -9.40
CA GLU A 50 9.93 6.76 -8.09
C GLU A 50 9.41 8.15 -7.70
N ALA A 51 10.22 9.19 -7.93
CA ALA A 51 9.83 10.58 -7.76
C ALA A 51 8.63 10.94 -8.65
N MET A 52 8.61 10.53 -9.91
CA MET A 52 7.51 10.80 -10.84
C MET A 52 6.21 10.07 -10.45
N ILE A 53 6.30 8.84 -9.95
CA ILE A 53 5.15 8.11 -9.40
C ILE A 53 4.57 8.86 -8.20
N THR A 54 5.44 9.30 -7.29
CA THR A 54 5.07 10.02 -6.06
C THR A 54 4.45 11.37 -6.37
N PHE A 55 5.00 12.09 -7.34
CA PHE A 55 4.41 13.33 -7.87
C PHE A 55 2.99 13.14 -8.40
N SER A 56 2.76 12.03 -9.11
CA SER A 56 1.44 11.67 -9.63
C SER A 56 0.41 11.38 -8.53
N LEU A 57 0.87 11.13 -7.29
CA LEU A 57 0.03 10.95 -6.10
C LEU A 57 -0.18 12.25 -5.31
N GLY A 58 0.31 13.39 -5.82
CA GLY A 58 0.12 14.70 -5.21
C GLY A 58 1.20 15.11 -4.21
N PHE A 59 2.32 14.37 -4.15
CA PHE A 59 3.43 14.68 -3.25
C PHE A 59 4.55 15.45 -3.97
N PRO A 60 5.21 16.40 -3.30
CA PRO A 60 6.38 17.08 -3.86
C PRO A 60 7.55 16.10 -4.07
N ILE A 61 8.26 16.26 -5.18
CA ILE A 61 9.36 15.37 -5.61
C ILE A 61 10.55 15.43 -4.65
N ASP A 62 10.90 16.64 -4.22
CA ASP A 62 12.15 16.98 -3.55
C ASP A 62 11.95 17.81 -2.26
N ALA A 63 10.71 17.87 -1.76
CA ALA A 63 10.35 18.56 -0.53
C ALA A 63 9.42 17.72 0.36
N LEU A 64 9.19 18.20 1.58
CA LEU A 64 8.15 17.70 2.47
C LEU A 64 6.85 18.48 2.24
N GLY A 65 5.72 17.80 2.24
CA GLY A 65 4.40 18.41 2.27
C GLY A 65 4.07 18.99 3.64
N GLU A 66 3.06 19.85 3.71
CA GLU A 66 2.63 20.49 4.96
C GLU A 66 2.20 19.47 6.02
N GLU A 67 1.51 18.40 5.61
CA GLU A 67 1.09 17.32 6.51
C GLU A 67 2.27 16.53 7.09
N GLU A 68 3.31 16.31 6.28
CA GLU A 68 4.54 15.63 6.72
C GLU A 68 5.31 16.48 7.74
N ILE A 69 5.40 17.78 7.50
CA ILE A 69 6.02 18.73 8.44
C ILE A 69 5.24 18.77 9.75
N LYS A 70 3.91 18.85 9.68
CA LYS A 70 3.03 18.86 10.85
C LYS A 70 3.09 17.57 11.66
N ALA A 71 3.30 16.44 10.99
CA ALA A 71 3.44 15.13 11.64
C ALA A 71 4.84 14.88 12.22
N GLU A 72 5.79 15.82 12.06
CA GLU A 72 7.16 15.71 12.58
C GLU A 72 7.85 14.40 12.14
N VAL A 73 7.71 14.04 10.86
CA VAL A 73 8.25 12.78 10.30
C VAL A 73 9.79 12.67 10.39
N ILE A 74 10.48 13.79 10.57
CA ILE A 74 11.93 13.88 10.79
C ILE A 74 12.21 14.89 11.91
N LYS A 75 13.42 14.83 12.50
CA LYS A 75 13.78 15.67 13.65
C LYS A 75 14.17 17.10 13.26
N GLU A 76 14.87 17.25 12.15
CA GLU A 76 15.40 18.53 11.69
C GLU A 76 15.01 18.77 10.23
N LEU A 77 14.43 19.95 9.97
CA LEU A 77 14.08 20.38 8.62
C LEU A 77 15.31 20.95 7.92
N GLY A 78 15.44 20.61 6.64
CA GLY A 78 16.61 20.96 5.84
C GLY A 78 17.81 20.05 6.15
N GLY A 79 18.47 19.59 5.10
CA GLY A 79 19.68 18.77 5.23
C GLY A 79 19.46 17.32 4.83
N LYS A 80 20.38 16.47 5.29
CA LYS A 80 20.54 15.11 4.77
C LYS A 80 19.40 14.18 5.17
N GLU A 81 18.95 14.24 6.44
CA GLU A 81 17.87 13.38 6.93
C GLU A 81 16.57 13.60 6.14
N GLN A 82 16.25 14.85 5.82
CA GLN A 82 15.10 15.19 4.97
C GLN A 82 15.21 14.58 3.57
N ASN A 83 16.39 14.68 2.95
CA ASN A 83 16.60 14.16 1.61
C ASN A 83 16.52 12.61 1.59
N ASP A 84 17.14 11.96 2.58
CA ASP A 84 17.08 10.51 2.75
C ASP A 84 15.62 10.05 3.03
N TYR A 85 14.85 10.81 3.84
CA TYR A 85 13.42 10.54 4.08
C TYR A 85 12.61 10.61 2.78
N ILE A 86 12.79 11.67 1.99
CA ILE A 86 12.05 11.88 0.73
C ILE A 86 12.25 10.69 -0.21
N ILE A 87 13.48 10.18 -0.30
CA ILE A 87 13.79 9.04 -1.16
C ILE A 87 13.10 7.78 -0.66
N VAL A 88 13.16 7.50 0.65
CA VAL A 88 12.45 6.36 1.25
C VAL A 88 10.93 6.48 1.04
N ARG A 89 10.37 7.67 1.24
CA ARG A 89 8.94 7.96 1.02
C ARG A 89 8.54 7.73 -0.44
N ASN A 90 9.34 8.20 -1.39
CA ASN A 90 9.09 7.98 -2.83
C ASN A 90 9.19 6.49 -3.20
N HIS A 91 10.18 5.80 -2.63
CA HIS A 91 10.38 4.37 -2.85
C HIS A 91 9.20 3.53 -2.34
N ILE A 92 8.69 3.83 -1.15
CA ILE A 92 7.52 3.14 -0.57
C ILE A 92 6.29 3.30 -1.47
N PHE A 93 6.05 4.51 -2.00
CA PHE A 93 4.97 4.73 -2.95
C PHE A 93 5.12 3.91 -4.22
N SER A 94 6.33 3.86 -4.78
CA SER A 94 6.63 3.06 -5.96
C SER A 94 6.33 1.57 -5.71
N LEU A 95 6.87 1.01 -4.62
CA LEU A 95 6.64 -0.40 -4.24
C LEU A 95 5.15 -0.72 -4.09
N TRP A 96 4.37 0.14 -3.44
CA TRP A 96 2.94 -0.09 -3.30
C TRP A 96 2.21 0.01 -4.66
N ARG A 97 2.62 0.94 -5.52
CA ARG A 97 2.02 1.15 -6.85
C ARG A 97 2.36 0.05 -7.85
N GLU A 98 3.45 -0.68 -7.66
CA GLU A 98 3.77 -1.87 -8.47
C GLU A 98 2.67 -2.92 -8.39
N ASN A 99 2.09 -3.13 -7.20
CA ASN A 99 0.95 -4.04 -7.02
C ASN A 99 0.08 -3.67 -5.82
N VAL A 100 -0.90 -2.81 -6.05
CA VAL A 100 -1.85 -2.33 -5.02
C VAL A 100 -2.76 -3.42 -4.44
N ASN A 101 -2.81 -4.62 -5.05
CA ASN A 101 -3.60 -5.74 -4.54
C ASN A 101 -2.89 -6.50 -3.40
N ILE A 102 -1.59 -6.26 -3.21
CA ILE A 102 -0.77 -6.88 -2.18
C ILE A 102 -0.56 -5.87 -1.05
N TRP A 103 -0.69 -6.33 0.18
CA TRP A 103 -0.41 -5.51 1.36
C TRP A 103 1.10 -5.26 1.47
N LEU A 104 1.52 -3.99 1.43
CA LEU A 104 2.91 -3.60 1.62
C LEU A 104 3.29 -3.66 3.10
N THR A 105 4.28 -4.46 3.46
CA THR A 105 4.79 -4.56 4.83
C THR A 105 6.13 -3.84 4.97
N LYS A 106 6.45 -3.38 6.20
CA LYS A 106 7.79 -2.84 6.51
C LYS A 106 8.90 -3.85 6.20
N ALA A 107 8.65 -5.16 6.34
CA ALA A 107 9.62 -6.20 6.02
C ALA A 107 9.99 -6.19 4.53
N HIS A 108 9.01 -6.05 3.64
CA HIS A 108 9.27 -5.97 2.20
C HIS A 108 10.09 -4.73 1.83
N ILE A 109 9.81 -3.58 2.45
CA ILE A 109 10.58 -2.34 2.21
C ILE A 109 12.06 -2.48 2.63
N ARG A 110 12.34 -3.25 3.69
CA ARG A 110 13.72 -3.51 4.15
C ARG A 110 14.53 -4.37 3.18
N GLU A 111 13.90 -5.04 2.22
CA GLU A 111 14.62 -5.82 1.21
C GLU A 111 15.36 -4.92 0.21
N SER A 112 14.85 -3.70 -0.05
CA SER A 112 15.38 -2.77 -1.05
C SER A 112 16.03 -1.50 -0.46
N VAL A 113 15.77 -1.21 0.82
CA VAL A 113 16.33 -0.07 1.55
C VAL A 113 17.45 -0.52 2.49
N SER A 114 18.50 0.29 2.62
CA SER A 114 19.60 0.09 3.57
C SER A 114 19.10 0.09 5.00
N SER A 115 19.62 -0.83 5.82
CA SER A 115 19.34 -0.93 7.25
C SER A 115 19.71 0.33 8.04
N ASP A 116 20.63 1.15 7.52
CA ASP A 116 21.01 2.42 8.13
C ASP A 116 19.85 3.43 8.20
N CYS A 117 18.80 3.22 7.38
CA CYS A 117 17.65 4.10 7.26
C CYS A 117 16.38 3.50 7.90
N GLU A 118 16.54 2.54 8.81
CA GLU A 118 15.44 1.87 9.50
C GLU A 118 14.46 2.85 10.19
N HIS A 119 14.96 3.91 10.81
CA HIS A 119 14.08 4.91 11.45
C HIS A 119 13.26 5.69 10.42
N LEU A 120 13.83 5.97 9.24
CA LEU A 120 13.13 6.63 8.13
C LEU A 120 12.09 5.72 7.50
N ILE A 121 12.37 4.42 7.35
CA ILE A 121 11.39 3.42 6.90
C ILE A 121 10.19 3.40 7.85
N ASN A 122 10.45 3.35 9.15
CA ASN A 122 9.38 3.33 10.14
C ASN A 122 8.55 4.61 10.11
N SER A 123 9.20 5.78 10.11
CA SER A 123 8.51 7.08 10.07
C SER A 123 7.68 7.26 8.81
N ALA A 124 8.28 7.05 7.62
CA ALA A 124 7.59 7.20 6.35
C ALA A 124 6.44 6.20 6.19
N TYR A 125 6.65 4.92 6.55
CA TYR A 125 5.60 3.92 6.47
C TYR A 125 4.42 4.26 7.39
N ASP A 126 4.70 4.63 8.64
CA ASP A 126 3.63 4.93 9.61
C ASP A 126 2.84 6.17 9.17
N PHE A 127 3.52 7.23 8.72
CA PHE A 127 2.86 8.41 8.15
C PHE A 127 1.95 8.04 6.98
N LEU A 128 2.48 7.30 5.99
CA LEU A 128 1.70 6.93 4.80
C LEU A 128 0.53 5.99 5.13
N PHE A 129 0.74 5.06 6.06
CA PHE A 129 -0.25 4.09 6.46
C PHE A 129 -1.41 4.73 7.24
N TYR A 130 -1.12 5.53 8.27
CA TYR A 130 -2.15 6.13 9.11
C TYR A 130 -2.96 7.23 8.41
N ASN A 131 -2.36 7.92 7.43
CA ASN A 131 -3.07 8.89 6.60
C ASN A 131 -3.79 8.24 5.39
N GLY A 132 -3.71 6.91 5.24
CA GLY A 132 -4.44 6.18 4.21
C GLY A 132 -3.90 6.36 2.78
N TYR A 133 -2.61 6.67 2.63
CA TYR A 133 -1.95 6.83 1.34
C TYR A 133 -1.46 5.51 0.73
N ILE A 134 -1.29 4.47 1.55
CA ILE A 134 -0.94 3.11 1.12
C ILE A 134 -1.85 2.10 1.80
N ASN A 135 -1.89 0.87 1.29
CA ASN A 135 -2.63 -0.26 1.88
C ASN A 135 -4.11 0.03 2.15
N PHE A 136 -4.71 0.93 1.37
CA PHE A 136 -6.15 1.21 1.42
C PHE A 136 -6.89 0.40 0.34
N GLY A 137 -8.20 0.24 0.52
CA GLY A 137 -9.07 -0.41 -0.48
C GLY A 137 -9.32 -1.91 -0.24
N VAL A 138 -9.09 -2.73 -1.27
CA VAL A 138 -9.47 -4.16 -1.31
C VAL A 138 -8.25 -5.03 -1.63
N ALA A 139 -7.30 -5.15 -0.69
CA ALA A 139 -6.19 -6.10 -0.81
C ALA A 139 -6.62 -7.50 -0.34
N SER A 140 -6.19 -8.56 -1.04
CA SER A 140 -6.83 -9.88 -0.93
C SER A 140 -6.49 -10.71 0.32
N SER A 141 -5.48 -10.34 1.12
CA SER A 141 -4.84 -11.34 1.99
C SER A 141 -4.37 -10.87 3.38
N PHE A 142 -4.77 -9.69 3.87
CA PHE A 142 -4.22 -9.21 5.15
C PHE A 142 -5.23 -8.53 6.08
N ASN A 143 -6.42 -9.12 6.22
CA ASN A 143 -7.36 -8.76 7.30
C ASN A 143 -6.89 -9.23 8.70
N SER A 144 -5.79 -9.97 8.81
CA SER A 144 -5.30 -10.54 10.08
C SER A 144 -4.41 -9.62 10.91
N HIS A 145 -4.00 -8.46 10.40
CA HIS A 145 -3.19 -7.46 11.13
C HIS A 145 -3.96 -6.23 11.58
N ILE A 146 -5.28 -6.21 11.36
CA ILE A 146 -6.14 -5.25 12.05
C ILE A 146 -5.90 -5.52 13.54
N ARG A 147 -5.27 -4.56 14.23
CA ARG A 147 -5.07 -4.64 15.68
C ARG A 147 -6.41 -5.03 16.29
N GLU A 148 -6.43 -6.12 17.05
CA GLU A 148 -7.58 -6.58 17.85
C GLU A 148 -7.92 -5.60 19.00
N THR A 149 -7.60 -4.32 18.86
CA THR A 149 -8.21 -3.27 19.68
C THR A 149 -9.62 -3.08 19.16
N ILE A 150 -10.53 -3.95 19.61
CA ILE A 150 -11.96 -3.79 19.41
C ILE A 150 -12.34 -2.48 20.10
N PHE A 151 -12.50 -1.41 19.33
CA PHE A 151 -13.09 -0.20 19.86
C PHE A 151 -14.55 -0.52 20.21
N GLU A 152 -14.93 -0.30 21.48
CA GLU A 152 -16.31 -0.47 21.96
C GLU A 152 -17.18 0.68 21.41
N GLY A 153 -17.41 0.70 20.11
CA GLY A 153 -18.18 1.73 19.42
C GLY A 153 -18.75 1.23 18.10
N GLY A 154 -20.05 1.46 17.89
CA GLY A 154 -20.72 1.20 16.62
C GLY A 154 -20.75 2.45 15.75
N VAL A 155 -20.41 2.33 14.46
CA VAL A 155 -20.50 3.43 13.48
C VAL A 155 -21.59 3.14 12.47
N ILE A 156 -22.43 4.14 12.17
CA ILE A 156 -23.43 4.07 11.12
C ILE A 156 -23.03 5.01 9.98
N VAL A 157 -22.84 4.47 8.78
CA VAL A 157 -22.55 5.24 7.57
C VAL A 157 -23.83 5.42 6.78
N THR A 158 -24.21 6.67 6.48
CA THR A 158 -25.40 6.97 5.68
C THR A 158 -24.99 7.24 4.23
N GLY A 159 -25.51 6.44 3.30
CA GLY A 159 -25.21 6.42 1.86
C GLY A 159 -24.29 5.26 1.48
N ALA A 160 -24.76 4.34 0.62
CA ALA A 160 -23.97 3.21 0.11
C ALA A 160 -23.28 3.49 -1.25
N GLY A 161 -22.99 4.77 -1.53
CA GLY A 161 -22.14 5.14 -2.67
C GLY A 161 -20.66 4.80 -2.43
N LEU A 162 -19.80 5.09 -3.42
CA LEU A 162 -18.36 4.81 -3.33
C LEU A 162 -17.70 5.40 -2.07
N ALA A 163 -18.04 6.64 -1.71
CA ALA A 163 -17.51 7.31 -0.52
C ALA A 163 -17.95 6.62 0.79
N GLY A 164 -19.22 6.25 0.90
CA GLY A 164 -19.75 5.59 2.09
C GLY A 164 -19.20 4.17 2.26
N LEU A 165 -19.08 3.41 1.17
CA LEU A 165 -18.49 2.09 1.22
C LEU A 165 -16.98 2.14 1.53
N ALA A 166 -16.25 3.12 0.97
CA ALA A 166 -14.84 3.34 1.29
C ALA A 166 -14.66 3.69 2.77
N ALA A 167 -15.46 4.61 3.30
CA ALA A 167 -15.44 4.98 4.71
C ALA A 167 -15.77 3.79 5.62
N ALA A 168 -16.80 3.01 5.28
CA ALA A 168 -17.20 1.85 6.05
C ALA A 168 -16.07 0.81 6.14
N ARG A 169 -15.39 0.54 5.02
CA ARG A 169 -14.26 -0.40 4.99
C ARG A 169 -13.09 0.06 5.85
N GLN A 170 -12.75 1.35 5.80
CA GLN A 170 -11.65 1.89 6.61
C GLN A 170 -11.97 1.84 8.12
N LEU A 171 -13.22 2.12 8.48
CA LEU A 171 -13.66 1.99 9.87
C LEU A 171 -13.63 0.54 10.35
N MET A 172 -13.99 -0.42 9.49
CA MET A 172 -13.82 -1.85 9.79
C MET A 172 -12.35 -2.24 9.96
N SER A 173 -11.44 -1.69 9.13
CA SER A 173 -9.99 -1.96 9.26
C SER A 173 -9.36 -1.34 10.51
N PHE A 174 -10.02 -0.36 11.12
CA PHE A 174 -9.66 0.19 12.43
C PHE A 174 -10.31 -0.57 13.60
N GLY A 175 -11.09 -1.62 13.35
CA GLY A 175 -11.69 -2.47 14.37
C GLY A 175 -13.06 -2.00 14.88
N TYR A 176 -13.73 -1.06 14.21
CA TYR A 176 -15.08 -0.63 14.56
C TYR A 176 -16.16 -1.57 14.00
N LYS A 177 -17.29 -1.68 14.70
CA LYS A 177 -18.50 -2.32 14.16
C LYS A 177 -19.26 -1.32 13.29
N VAL A 178 -19.33 -1.56 11.98
CA VAL A 178 -19.92 -0.60 11.03
C VAL A 178 -21.22 -1.14 10.42
N ALA A 179 -22.23 -0.28 10.30
CA ALA A 179 -23.45 -0.53 9.52
C ALA A 179 -23.62 0.57 8.46
N VAL A 180 -24.02 0.20 7.23
CA VAL A 180 -24.28 1.15 6.15
C VAL A 180 -25.79 1.23 5.89
N LEU A 181 -26.32 2.45 5.80
CA LEU A 181 -27.73 2.73 5.50
C LEU A 181 -27.82 3.40 4.14
N GLU A 182 -28.59 2.86 3.20
CA GLU A 182 -28.88 3.50 1.92
C GLU A 182 -30.34 3.98 1.89
N GLY A 183 -30.58 5.21 1.43
CA GLY A 183 -31.92 5.79 1.33
C GLY A 183 -32.70 5.40 0.07
N ASN A 184 -32.10 4.61 -0.81
CA ASN A 184 -32.74 4.15 -2.04
C ASN A 184 -33.29 2.74 -1.85
N ASP A 185 -34.61 2.64 -1.71
CA ASP A 185 -35.32 1.42 -2.06
C ASP A 185 -35.44 1.38 -3.59
N PRO A 186 -34.80 0.45 -4.31
CA PRO A 186 -35.31 0.06 -5.61
C PRO A 186 -36.62 -0.67 -5.34
N CYS A 187 -37.70 0.09 -5.23
CA CYS A 187 -39.04 -0.45 -5.33
C CYS A 187 -39.15 -1.16 -6.70
N LEU A 188 -38.94 -2.48 -6.71
CA LEU A 188 -39.61 -3.40 -7.62
C LEU A 188 -41.13 -3.08 -7.63
N PRO A 189 -41.84 -3.36 -8.73
CA PRO A 189 -43.07 -2.67 -9.12
C PRO A 189 -44.10 -2.60 -7.99
N LYS A 190 -44.79 -1.44 -7.94
CA LYS A 190 -45.70 -0.92 -6.90
C LYS A 190 -46.93 -1.81 -6.56
N SER A 191 -46.79 -3.09 -6.27
CA SER A 191 -47.92 -4.00 -6.01
C SER A 191 -47.86 -4.84 -4.73
N GLN A 192 -46.92 -4.59 -3.81
CA GLN A 192 -46.95 -5.24 -2.49
C GLN A 192 -46.87 -4.22 -1.33
N PRO A 193 -47.71 -4.35 -0.29
CA PRO A 193 -47.66 -3.48 0.87
C PRO A 193 -46.36 -3.74 1.65
N CYS A 194 -45.46 -2.75 1.61
CA CYS A 194 -44.20 -2.77 2.35
C CYS A 194 -44.50 -2.53 3.84
N ASN A 195 -44.44 -3.59 4.65
CA ASN A 195 -44.44 -3.45 6.10
C ASN A 195 -43.20 -2.66 6.51
N ARG A 196 -43.43 -1.41 6.94
CA ARG A 196 -42.43 -0.50 7.48
C ARG A 196 -41.80 -1.10 8.73
N MET A 197 -40.63 -1.71 8.58
CA MET A 197 -39.52 -1.59 9.53
C MET A 197 -38.26 -2.22 8.92
N THR A 198 -37.31 -1.34 8.63
CA THR A 198 -35.88 -1.62 8.75
C THR A 198 -35.33 -2.74 7.86
N ARG A 199 -35.21 -2.46 6.56
CA ARG A 199 -34.17 -3.13 5.77
C ARG A 199 -32.96 -2.19 5.67
N ALA A 200 -32.17 -2.18 6.75
CA ALA A 200 -30.76 -1.81 6.60
C ALA A 200 -30.19 -2.73 5.53
N ALA A 201 -29.57 -2.15 4.49
CA ALA A 201 -28.66 -2.90 3.64
C ALA A 201 -27.44 -3.23 4.51
N LEU A 202 -27.60 -4.25 5.37
CA LEU A 202 -26.50 -4.93 6.01
C LEU A 202 -25.81 -5.69 4.87
N LEU A 203 -25.06 -4.94 4.04
CA LEU A 203 -23.95 -5.46 3.27
C LEU A 203 -22.98 -5.96 4.34
N LEU A 204 -23.26 -7.17 4.83
CA LEU A 204 -22.30 -8.02 5.49
C LEU A 204 -21.16 -8.14 4.48
N LEU A 205 -20.15 -7.29 4.61
CA LEU A 205 -18.82 -7.50 4.06
C LEU A 205 -18.14 -8.68 4.80
N THR A 206 -18.90 -9.73 5.10
CA THR A 206 -18.39 -11.06 5.40
C THR A 206 -18.54 -11.88 4.13
N GLN A 207 -17.57 -11.77 3.23
CA GLN A 207 -17.34 -12.79 2.22
C GLN A 207 -16.08 -13.54 2.67
N HIS A 208 -16.33 -14.73 3.23
CA HIS A 208 -15.47 -15.89 3.41
C HIS A 208 -13.94 -15.69 3.51
N GLN A 209 -13.45 -16.00 4.72
CA GLN A 209 -12.19 -16.69 5.09
C GLN A 209 -10.92 -16.41 4.29
#